data_AF-A0A0G1NLV0-F1
#
_entry.id   AF-A0A0G1NLV0-F1
#
_cell.length_a   1.000
_cell.length_b   1.000
_cell.length_c   1.000
_cell.angle_alpha   90.00
_cell.angle_beta   90.00
_cell.angle_gamma   90.00
#
_symmetry.space_group_name_H-M   'P 1'
#
loop_
_entity.id
_entity.type
_entity.pdbx_description
1 polymer ?
#
loop_
_entity_poly.entity_id
_entity_poly.type
_entity_poly.pdbx_seq_one_letter_code
_entity_poly.pdbx_strand_id
1 'polypeptide(L)'
;MSFKKTTWLFVLSFIFFSIALPALAQDASIEASPLRRRDEIREVRQAEIQEIQAERQQIRSQVAENHANRLTRRFQFYFDRLTNIIIRFRARLEILRTAGKTVTSIEAKLDLAEAKLTAAKAKGNDAIAAFQAIDPAKFAEQKTELLAAKDLALSAKQLFQEAHQLLKDALKELKTISKPALPASSAGVENSL
;
A
#
# COMPACT_ATOMS: atom_id res chain seq x y z
N MET A 1 1.55 67.91 28.95
CA MET A 1 0.41 67.48 28.11
C MET A 1 -0.42 66.51 28.95
N SER A 2 -1.43 66.97 29.70
CA SER A 2 -2.76 67.41 29.26
C SER A 2 -3.56 66.30 28.57
N PHE A 3 -4.50 65.65 29.28
CA PHE A 3 -5.97 65.79 29.11
C PHE A 3 -6.70 64.72 29.98
N LYS A 4 -7.34 65.13 31.09
CA LYS A 4 -8.82 65.19 31.36
C LYS A 4 -9.43 63.85 31.83
N LYS A 5 -9.86 63.72 33.11
CA LYS A 5 -11.19 64.05 33.72
C LYS A 5 -12.33 63.30 33.00
N THR A 6 -13.14 62.43 33.63
CA THR A 6 -14.30 62.72 34.53
C THR A 6 -14.93 61.38 35.01
N THR A 7 -15.01 61.06 36.31
CA THR A 7 -16.18 61.14 37.23
C THR A 7 -17.50 60.51 36.79
N TRP A 8 -18.07 59.59 37.60
CA TRP A 8 -19.42 59.72 38.19
C TRP A 8 -19.62 58.81 39.41
N LEU A 9 -19.97 59.46 40.53
CA LEU A 9 -20.48 58.91 41.79
C LEU A 9 -21.92 58.40 41.60
N PHE A 10 -22.32 57.34 42.31
CA PHE A 10 -23.61 57.32 43.02
C PHE A 10 -23.57 56.33 44.20
N VAL A 11 -23.79 56.87 45.39
CA VAL A 11 -24.03 56.20 46.69
C VAL A 11 -25.51 56.40 47.01
N LEU A 12 -26.21 55.36 47.49
CA LEU A 12 -27.46 55.36 48.31
C LEU A 12 -28.00 53.91 48.30
N SER A 13 -27.86 53.06 49.32
CA SER A 13 -28.25 53.09 50.74
C SER A 13 -29.77 53.09 51.01
N PHE A 14 -30.19 52.08 51.77
CA PHE A 14 -31.52 51.73 52.34
C PHE A 14 -32.58 51.23 51.34
N ILE A 15 -33.29 50.12 51.59
CA ILE A 15 -34.17 49.88 52.74
C ILE A 15 -34.26 48.37 53.08
N PHE A 16 -34.21 48.07 54.37
CA PHE A 16 -34.61 46.81 54.99
C PHE A 16 -36.10 46.52 54.75
N PHE A 17 -36.44 45.34 54.24
CA PHE A 17 -37.75 44.76 54.52
C PHE A 17 -37.61 43.25 54.75
N SER A 18 -37.62 42.90 56.03
CA SER A 18 -37.81 41.54 56.52
C SER A 18 -39.16 41.01 56.06
N ILE A 19 -39.17 39.88 55.34
CA ILE A 19 -40.32 38.98 55.33
C ILE A 19 -39.80 37.60 55.67
N ALA A 20 -40.35 37.08 56.76
CA ALA A 20 -40.02 35.80 57.35
C ALA A 20 -40.29 34.65 56.38
N LEU A 21 -39.38 33.66 56.39
CA LEU A 21 -39.64 32.32 55.91
C LEU A 21 -40.86 31.73 56.65
N PRO A 22 -41.78 31.06 55.95
CA PRO A 22 -42.29 29.79 56.37
C PRO A 22 -41.44 28.69 55.74
N ALA A 23 -40.83 27.87 56.59
CA ALA A 23 -40.28 26.59 56.21
C ALA A 23 -41.40 25.71 55.61
N LEU A 24 -41.17 25.18 54.41
CA LEU A 24 -41.86 24.00 53.92
C LEU A 24 -40.83 23.20 53.10
N ALA A 25 -40.35 22.14 53.74
CA ALA A 25 -39.58 21.07 53.13
C ALA A 25 -40.47 20.26 52.15
N GLN A 26 -39.81 19.58 51.20
CA GLN A 26 -40.29 18.80 50.05
C GLN A 26 -40.22 19.62 48.76
N ASP A 27 -39.27 19.42 47.84
CA ASP A 27 -38.74 18.13 47.37
C ASP A 27 -37.24 17.94 47.59
N ALA A 28 -36.92 16.87 48.31
CA ALA A 28 -35.66 16.17 48.13
C ALA A 28 -35.79 15.30 46.87
N SER A 29 -35.14 15.64 45.75
CA SER A 29 -34.66 14.63 44.77
C SER A 29 -33.95 15.16 43.51
N ILE A 30 -33.13 16.22 43.51
CA ILE A 30 -32.21 16.43 42.35
C ILE A 30 -30.86 17.03 42.77
N GLU A 31 -30.16 16.37 43.69
CA GLU A 31 -28.70 16.48 43.72
C GLU A 31 -28.11 15.14 43.28
N ALA A 32 -27.95 14.97 41.97
CA ALA A 32 -26.93 14.07 41.46
C ALA A 32 -25.58 14.61 41.95
N SER A 33 -25.11 14.01 43.05
CA SER A 33 -23.85 14.32 43.72
C SER A 33 -22.72 14.48 42.70
N PRO A 34 -21.87 15.53 42.78
CA PRO A 34 -20.86 15.85 41.76
C PRO A 34 -19.85 14.73 41.47
N LEU A 35 -19.74 13.74 42.37
CA LEU A 35 -18.99 12.50 42.15
C LEU A 35 -19.66 11.59 41.10
N ARG A 36 -20.98 11.38 41.16
CA ARG A 36 -21.74 10.59 40.16
C ARG A 36 -21.62 11.17 38.76
N ARG A 37 -21.72 12.49 38.61
CA ARG A 37 -21.51 13.18 37.32
C ARG A 37 -20.09 13.01 36.79
N ARG A 38 -19.07 12.98 37.66
CA ARG A 38 -17.67 12.74 37.25
C ARG A 38 -17.44 11.30 36.82
N ASP A 39 -18.02 10.35 37.54
CA ASP A 39 -17.91 8.93 37.22
C ASP A 39 -18.63 8.61 35.90
N GLU A 40 -19.84 9.14 35.70
CA GLU A 40 -20.58 9.03 34.43
C GLU A 40 -19.79 9.62 33.24
N ILE A 41 -19.21 10.83 33.39
CA ILE A 41 -18.37 11.43 32.32
C ILE A 41 -17.11 10.59 32.05
N ARG A 42 -16.53 9.97 33.08
CA ARG A 42 -15.35 9.11 32.95
C ARG A 42 -15.68 7.81 32.23
N GLU A 43 -16.80 7.18 32.56
CA GLU A 43 -17.29 5.97 31.91
C GLU A 43 -17.63 6.23 30.44
N VAL A 44 -18.33 7.33 30.13
CA VAL A 44 -18.63 7.73 28.74
C VAL A 44 -17.34 7.95 27.94
N ARG A 45 -16.36 8.66 28.49
CA ARG A 45 -15.05 8.84 27.82
C ARG A 45 -14.29 7.53 27.65
N GLN A 46 -14.36 6.61 28.60
CA GLN A 46 -13.70 5.31 28.49
C GLN A 46 -14.34 4.45 27.41
N ALA A 47 -15.67 4.44 27.33
CA ALA A 47 -16.40 3.76 26.26
C ALA A 47 -16.06 4.34 24.88
N GLU A 48 -16.04 5.67 24.75
CA GLU A 48 -15.67 6.35 23.51
C GLU A 48 -14.22 6.06 23.09
N ILE A 49 -13.28 6.02 24.04
CA ILE A 49 -11.89 5.64 23.77
C ILE A 49 -11.79 4.19 23.30
N GLN A 50 -12.54 3.27 23.91
CA GLN A 50 -12.56 1.85 23.53
C GLN A 50 -13.16 1.66 22.12
N GLU A 51 -14.23 2.38 21.80
CA GLU A 51 -14.87 2.36 20.48
C GLU A 51 -13.92 2.86 19.40
N ILE A 52 -13.26 4.01 19.61
CA ILE A 52 -12.25 4.56 18.68
C ILE A 52 -11.08 3.59 18.50
N GLN A 53 -10.66 2.90 19.57
CA GLN A 53 -9.59 1.88 19.48
C GLN A 53 -10.04 0.67 18.66
N ALA A 54 -11.25 0.18 18.87
CA ALA A 54 -11.83 -0.93 18.12
C ALA A 54 -11.98 -0.60 16.63
N GLU A 55 -12.49 0.59 16.29
CA GLU A 55 -12.60 1.08 14.91
C GLU A 55 -11.23 1.16 14.23
N ARG A 56 -10.22 1.73 14.92
CA ARG A 56 -8.85 1.82 14.39
C ARG A 56 -8.24 0.44 14.15
N GLN A 57 -8.51 -0.53 15.02
CA GLN A 57 -8.02 -1.89 14.86
C GLN A 57 -8.68 -2.60 13.67
N GLN A 58 -9.99 -2.42 13.48
CA GLN A 58 -10.72 -2.95 12.30
C GLN A 58 -10.21 -2.34 10.99
N ILE A 59 -9.97 -1.03 10.95
CA ILE A 59 -9.41 -0.37 9.76
C ILE A 59 -8.02 -0.95 9.46
N ARG A 60 -7.16 -1.14 10.47
CA ARG A 60 -5.82 -1.69 10.30
C ARG A 60 -5.81 -3.14 9.82
N SER A 61 -6.68 -3.98 10.37
CA SER A 61 -6.79 -5.39 9.94
C SER A 61 -7.19 -5.48 8.48
N GLN A 62 -8.21 -4.71 8.08
CA GLN A 62 -8.63 -4.62 6.70
C GLN A 62 -7.51 -4.10 5.79
N VAL A 63 -6.72 -3.12 6.22
CA VAL A 63 -5.62 -2.58 5.40
C VAL A 63 -4.52 -3.62 5.14
N ALA A 64 -4.06 -4.35 6.15
CA ALA A 64 -3.02 -5.36 6.00
C ALA A 64 -3.48 -6.51 5.10
N GLU A 65 -4.69 -7.02 5.35
CA GLU A 65 -5.29 -8.09 4.56
C GLU A 65 -5.54 -7.66 3.11
N ASN A 66 -6.12 -6.47 2.90
CA ASN A 66 -6.33 -5.91 1.57
C ASN A 66 -5.01 -5.71 0.82
N HIS A 67 -3.94 -5.32 1.53
CA HIS A 67 -2.61 -5.18 0.94
C HIS A 67 -2.06 -6.53 0.49
N ALA A 68 -2.10 -7.55 1.36
CA ALA A 68 -1.68 -8.91 1.03
C ALA A 68 -2.46 -9.46 -0.18
N ASN A 69 -3.78 -9.34 -0.17
CA ASN A 69 -4.64 -9.76 -1.27
C ASN A 69 -4.30 -9.06 -2.59
N ARG A 70 -4.00 -7.76 -2.54
CA ARG A 70 -3.55 -7.01 -3.73
C ARG A 70 -2.21 -7.51 -4.25
N LEU A 71 -1.25 -7.81 -3.36
CA LEU A 71 0.04 -8.36 -3.74
C LEU A 71 -0.11 -9.75 -4.37
N THR A 72 -0.90 -10.64 -3.77
CA THR A 72 -1.23 -11.96 -4.32
C THR A 72 -1.71 -11.86 -5.76
N ARG A 73 -2.74 -11.03 -6.01
CA ARG A 73 -3.30 -10.85 -7.36
C ARG A 73 -2.26 -10.27 -8.33
N ARG A 74 -1.51 -9.25 -7.93
CA ARG A 74 -0.53 -8.59 -8.81
C ARG A 74 0.65 -9.49 -9.14
N PHE A 75 1.25 -10.13 -8.15
CA PHE A 75 2.41 -10.99 -8.37
C PHE A 75 2.04 -12.24 -9.17
N GLN A 76 0.87 -12.84 -8.89
CA GLN A 76 0.36 -13.94 -9.71
C GLN A 76 0.15 -13.51 -11.16
N PHE A 77 -0.51 -12.36 -11.39
CA PHE A 77 -0.71 -11.82 -12.74
C PHE A 77 0.61 -11.63 -13.51
N TYR A 78 1.63 -11.02 -12.88
CA TYR A 78 2.92 -10.82 -13.54
C TYR A 78 3.66 -12.13 -13.79
N PHE A 79 3.63 -13.05 -12.82
CA PHE A 79 4.25 -14.35 -12.96
C PHE A 79 3.65 -15.11 -14.16
N ASP A 80 2.32 -15.23 -14.22
CA ASP A 80 1.64 -15.95 -15.30
C ASP A 80 1.87 -15.29 -16.65
N ARG A 81 1.75 -13.96 -16.71
CA ARG A 81 1.93 -13.20 -17.95
C ARG A 81 3.35 -13.36 -18.51
N LEU A 82 4.37 -13.21 -17.68
CA LEU A 82 5.76 -13.28 -18.13
C LEU A 82 6.18 -14.72 -18.44
N THR A 83 5.68 -15.71 -17.69
CA THR A 83 5.84 -17.13 -18.01
C THR A 83 5.26 -17.47 -19.38
N ASN A 84 4.04 -17.02 -19.68
CA ASN A 84 3.41 -17.21 -21.00
C ASN A 84 4.18 -16.51 -22.13
N ILE A 85 4.93 -15.44 -21.84
CA ILE A 85 5.81 -14.82 -22.83
C ILE A 85 7.03 -15.72 -23.07
N ILE A 86 7.68 -16.23 -22.01
CA ILE A 86 8.82 -17.17 -22.13
C ILE A 86 8.44 -18.41 -22.95
N ILE A 87 7.28 -19.02 -22.68
CA ILE A 87 6.79 -20.19 -23.43
C ILE A 87 6.70 -19.87 -24.93
N ARG A 88 6.11 -18.72 -25.29
CA ARG A 88 5.99 -18.31 -26.70
C ARG A 88 7.34 -18.02 -27.34
N PHE A 89 8.27 -17.45 -26.59
CA PHE A 89 9.65 -17.29 -27.06
C PHE A 89 10.30 -18.64 -27.34
N ARG A 90 10.24 -19.60 -26.39
CA ARG A 90 10.82 -20.93 -26.56
C ARG A 90 10.26 -21.64 -27.79
N ALA A 91 8.94 -21.60 -28.00
CA ALA A 91 8.31 -22.14 -29.20
C ALA A 91 8.84 -21.48 -30.50
N ARG A 92 9.06 -20.16 -30.49
CA ARG A 92 9.60 -19.45 -31.66
C ARG A 92 11.08 -19.76 -31.90
N LEU A 93 11.88 -19.91 -30.84
CA LEU A 93 13.29 -20.26 -30.96
C LEU A 93 13.47 -21.66 -31.52
N GLU A 94 12.59 -22.61 -31.18
CA GLU A 94 12.58 -23.95 -31.80
C GLU A 94 12.48 -23.87 -33.32
N ILE A 95 11.49 -23.12 -33.84
CA ILE A 95 11.28 -22.94 -35.28
C ILE A 95 12.52 -22.32 -35.95
N LEU A 96 13.15 -21.34 -35.30
CA LEU A 96 14.36 -20.69 -35.83
C LEU A 96 15.56 -21.65 -35.81
N ARG A 97 15.67 -22.49 -34.79
CA ARG A 97 16.72 -23.50 -34.68
C ARG A 97 16.59 -24.55 -35.78
N THR A 98 15.38 -25.03 -36.04
CA THR A 98 15.10 -25.95 -37.17
C THR A 98 15.39 -25.31 -38.53
N ALA A 99 15.30 -23.98 -38.63
CA ALA A 99 15.68 -23.21 -39.81
C ALA A 99 17.18 -22.86 -39.88
N GLY A 100 18.02 -23.47 -39.02
CA GLY A 100 19.47 -23.28 -38.99
C GLY A 100 19.93 -21.92 -38.45
N LYS A 101 19.07 -21.17 -37.76
CA LYS A 101 19.43 -19.88 -37.15
C LYS A 101 20.02 -20.09 -35.76
N THR A 102 21.06 -19.33 -35.44
CA THR A 102 21.66 -19.30 -34.10
C THR A 102 20.75 -18.55 -33.13
N VAL A 103 20.37 -19.20 -32.02
CA VAL A 103 19.42 -18.65 -31.03
C VAL A 103 20.00 -18.54 -29.61
N THR A 104 21.25 -18.96 -29.41
CA THR A 104 21.89 -19.14 -28.09
C THR A 104 21.87 -17.87 -27.21
N SER A 105 22.09 -16.69 -27.80
CA SER A 105 22.04 -15.41 -27.05
C SER A 105 20.64 -15.09 -26.52
N ILE A 106 19.60 -15.49 -27.26
CA ILE A 106 18.21 -15.28 -26.82
C ILE A 106 17.86 -16.31 -25.75
N GLU A 107 18.24 -17.58 -25.93
CA GLU A 107 18.03 -18.65 -24.94
C GLU A 107 18.61 -18.26 -23.56
N ALA A 108 19.86 -17.79 -23.53
CA ALA A 108 20.49 -17.33 -22.29
C ALA A 108 19.70 -16.21 -21.59
N LYS A 109 19.09 -15.28 -22.33
CA LYS A 109 18.24 -14.23 -21.74
C LYS A 109 16.93 -14.78 -21.20
N LEU A 110 16.34 -15.77 -21.87
CA LEU A 110 15.11 -16.42 -21.39
C LEU A 110 15.37 -17.19 -20.09
N ASP A 111 16.50 -17.89 -20.00
CA ASP A 111 16.86 -18.64 -18.79
C ASP A 111 17.12 -17.69 -17.62
N LEU A 112 17.82 -16.57 -17.86
CA LEU A 112 17.97 -15.52 -16.85
C LEU A 112 16.62 -14.90 -16.45
N ALA A 113 15.72 -14.67 -17.42
CA ALA A 113 14.39 -14.13 -17.12
C ALA A 113 13.56 -15.12 -16.27
N GLU A 114 13.63 -16.42 -16.57
CA GLU A 114 12.95 -17.47 -15.80
C GLU A 114 13.50 -17.57 -14.37
N ALA A 115 14.83 -17.50 -14.21
CA ALA A 115 15.45 -17.45 -12.89
C ALA A 115 14.99 -16.23 -12.08
N LYS A 116 14.92 -15.05 -12.71
CA LYS A 116 14.42 -13.82 -12.08
C LYS A 116 12.95 -13.92 -11.72
N LEU A 117 12.10 -14.51 -12.56
CA LEU A 117 10.67 -14.73 -12.26
C LEU A 117 10.47 -15.68 -11.09
N THR A 118 11.25 -16.75 -11.03
CA THR A 118 11.19 -17.73 -9.94
C THR A 118 11.58 -17.06 -8.61
N ALA A 119 12.67 -16.28 -8.61
CA ALA A 119 13.07 -15.48 -7.45
C ALA A 119 12.02 -14.42 -7.08
N ALA A 120 11.42 -13.75 -8.07
CA ALA A 120 10.37 -12.76 -7.85
C ALA A 120 9.13 -13.38 -7.18
N LYS A 121 8.73 -14.58 -7.62
CA LYS A 121 7.61 -15.33 -7.04
C LYS A 121 7.91 -15.72 -5.59
N ALA A 122 9.10 -16.23 -5.31
CA ALA A 122 9.51 -16.58 -3.96
C ALA A 122 9.45 -15.35 -3.03
N LYS A 123 10.12 -14.25 -3.41
CA LYS A 123 10.09 -12.99 -2.63
C LYS A 123 8.69 -12.40 -2.50
N GLY A 124 7.86 -12.55 -3.53
CA GLY A 124 6.47 -12.12 -3.51
C GLY A 124 5.64 -12.90 -2.50
N ASN A 125 5.81 -14.21 -2.44
CA ASN A 125 5.17 -15.08 -1.44
C ASN A 125 5.65 -14.76 -0.03
N ASP A 126 6.96 -14.55 0.16
CA ASP A 126 7.52 -14.14 1.45
C ASP A 126 6.91 -12.81 1.92
N ALA A 127 6.76 -11.84 1.01
CA ALA A 127 6.13 -10.56 1.32
C ALA A 127 4.66 -10.73 1.72
N ILE A 128 3.89 -11.53 0.96
CA ILE A 128 2.49 -11.81 1.26
C ILE A 128 2.35 -12.43 2.66
N ALA A 129 3.15 -13.45 2.95
CA ALA A 129 3.17 -14.10 4.26
C ALA A 129 3.56 -13.12 5.38
N ALA A 130 4.57 -12.27 5.15
CA ALA A 130 4.98 -11.25 6.11
C ALA A 130 3.87 -10.23 6.39
N PHE A 131 3.12 -9.79 5.38
CA PHE A 131 1.97 -8.90 5.58
C PHE A 131 0.81 -9.59 6.32
N GLN A 132 0.57 -10.87 6.07
CA GLN A 132 -0.46 -11.66 6.75
C GLN A 132 -0.12 -11.96 8.21
N ALA A 133 1.16 -12.00 8.55
CA ALA A 133 1.63 -12.25 9.92
C ALA A 133 1.56 -11.01 10.84
N ILE A 134 1.28 -9.81 10.29
CA ILE A 134 1.15 -8.59 11.08
C ILE A 134 -0.15 -8.66 11.89
N ASP A 135 -0.01 -8.55 13.21
CA ASP A 135 -1.13 -8.49 14.14
C ASP A 135 -1.66 -7.04 14.18
N PRO A 136 -2.92 -6.80 13.74
CA PRO A 136 -3.51 -5.48 13.74
C PRO A 136 -3.56 -4.83 15.14
N ALA A 137 -3.62 -5.64 16.20
CA ALA A 137 -3.61 -5.18 17.59
C ALA A 137 -2.25 -4.61 17.99
N LYS A 138 -1.15 -5.16 17.44
CA LYS A 138 0.24 -4.79 17.79
C LYS A 138 0.92 -3.95 16.72
N PHE A 139 0.15 -3.34 15.82
CA PHE A 139 0.68 -2.60 14.68
C PHE A 139 1.68 -1.48 15.06
N ALA A 140 1.49 -0.84 16.22
CA ALA A 140 2.39 0.21 16.70
C ALA A 140 3.79 -0.33 17.09
N GLU A 141 3.85 -1.58 17.52
CA GLU A 141 5.05 -2.31 17.93
C GLU A 141 5.72 -2.99 16.72
N GLN A 142 4.93 -3.42 15.74
CA GLN A 142 5.37 -4.19 14.57
C GLN A 142 5.86 -3.33 13.39
N LYS A 143 6.45 -2.16 13.66
CA LYS A 143 6.91 -1.25 12.61
C LYS A 143 8.05 -1.85 11.78
N THR A 144 8.95 -2.59 12.44
CA THR A 144 10.12 -3.19 11.80
C THR A 144 9.72 -4.32 10.86
N GLU A 145 8.76 -5.14 11.27
CA GLU A 145 8.17 -6.24 10.52
C GLU A 145 7.44 -5.72 9.29
N LEU A 146 6.69 -4.62 9.44
CA LEU A 146 6.04 -3.94 8.33
C LEU A 146 7.05 -3.42 7.30
N LEU A 147 8.18 -2.87 7.74
CA LEU A 147 9.25 -2.42 6.84
C LEU A 147 9.88 -3.60 6.11
N ALA A 148 10.21 -4.68 6.81
CA ALA A 148 10.73 -5.90 6.21
C ALA A 148 9.77 -6.49 5.16
N ALA A 149 8.46 -6.52 5.44
CA ALA A 149 7.44 -6.96 4.48
C ALA A 149 7.41 -6.09 3.21
N LYS A 150 7.57 -4.76 3.37
CA LYS A 150 7.67 -3.83 2.23
C LYS A 150 8.93 -4.05 1.41
N ASP A 151 10.07 -4.28 2.06
CA ASP A 151 11.35 -4.50 1.36
C ASP A 151 11.33 -5.80 0.55
N LEU A 152 10.68 -6.84 1.06
CA LEU A 152 10.42 -8.07 0.31
C LEU A 152 9.54 -7.81 -0.92
N ALA A 153 8.45 -7.04 -0.77
CA ALA A 153 7.56 -6.70 -1.88
C ALA A 153 8.27 -5.84 -2.95
N LEU A 154 9.12 -4.90 -2.54
CA LEU A 154 9.93 -4.08 -3.44
C LEU A 154 10.95 -4.93 -4.19
N SER A 155 11.63 -5.85 -3.48
CA SER A 155 12.57 -6.79 -4.08
C SER A 155 11.89 -7.68 -5.13
N ALA A 156 10.70 -8.23 -4.82
CA ALA A 156 9.90 -9.01 -5.76
C ALA A 156 9.53 -8.19 -7.00
N LYS A 157 9.06 -6.94 -6.81
CA LYS A 157 8.73 -6.02 -7.90
C LYS A 157 9.94 -5.76 -8.80
N GLN A 158 11.11 -5.50 -8.23
CA GLN A 158 12.33 -5.25 -8.99
C GLN A 158 12.71 -6.47 -9.85
N LEU A 159 12.64 -7.68 -9.28
CA LEU A 159 12.91 -8.91 -10.01
C LEU A 159 11.92 -9.13 -11.18
N PHE A 160 10.63 -8.81 -11.01
CA PHE A 160 9.67 -8.81 -12.12
C PHE A 160 10.03 -7.81 -13.22
N GLN A 161 10.52 -6.62 -12.85
CA GLN A 161 10.95 -5.60 -13.82
C GLN A 161 12.20 -6.04 -14.58
N GLU A 162 13.17 -6.63 -13.90
CA GLU A 162 14.39 -7.19 -14.51
C GLU A 162 14.05 -8.32 -15.48
N ALA A 163 13.18 -9.26 -15.09
CA ALA A 163 12.69 -10.32 -15.97
C ALA A 163 11.99 -9.74 -17.21
N HIS A 164 11.11 -8.75 -17.03
CA HIS A 164 10.44 -8.10 -18.15
C HIS A 164 11.42 -7.40 -19.10
N GLN A 165 12.47 -6.76 -18.55
CA GLN A 165 13.49 -6.09 -19.36
C GLN A 165 14.30 -7.10 -20.18
N LEU A 166 14.71 -8.24 -19.60
CA LEU A 166 15.36 -9.34 -20.32
C LEU A 166 14.50 -9.85 -21.48
N LEU A 167 13.19 -9.98 -21.28
CA LEU A 167 12.25 -10.39 -22.34
C LEU A 167 12.11 -9.34 -23.44
N LYS A 168 12.19 -8.05 -23.11
CA LYS A 168 12.21 -6.98 -24.12
C LYS A 168 13.48 -7.02 -24.94
N ASP A 169 14.63 -7.30 -24.32
CA ASP A 169 15.90 -7.37 -25.03
C ASP A 169 16.00 -8.63 -25.88
N ALA A 170 15.51 -9.77 -25.38
CA ALA A 170 15.27 -10.98 -26.16
C ALA A 170 14.38 -10.71 -27.38
N LEU A 171 13.33 -9.89 -27.25
CA LEU A 171 12.45 -9.53 -28.37
C LEU A 171 13.18 -8.73 -29.45
N LYS A 172 14.06 -7.79 -29.06
CA LYS A 172 14.83 -6.99 -30.02
C LYS A 172 15.74 -7.89 -30.85
N GLU A 173 16.45 -8.81 -30.21
CA GLU A 173 17.32 -9.79 -30.89
C GLU A 173 16.51 -10.78 -31.74
N LEU A 174 15.35 -11.21 -31.26
CA LEU A 174 14.50 -12.08 -32.05
C LEU A 174 14.09 -11.41 -33.38
N LYS A 175 13.76 -10.11 -33.33
CA LYS A 175 13.38 -9.33 -34.51
C LYS A 175 14.52 -9.18 -35.52
N THR A 176 15.77 -9.08 -35.08
CA THR A 176 16.91 -8.99 -35.99
C THR A 176 17.16 -10.31 -36.72
N ILE A 177 17.04 -11.44 -36.00
CA ILE A 177 17.22 -12.79 -36.59
C ILE A 177 16.04 -13.19 -37.48
N SER A 178 14.81 -12.77 -37.14
CA SER A 178 13.62 -13.12 -37.91
C SER A 178 13.40 -12.27 -39.17
N LYS A 179 14.18 -11.19 -39.37
CA LYS A 179 14.02 -10.33 -40.53
C LYS A 179 14.47 -11.10 -41.78
N PRO A 180 13.63 -11.25 -42.82
CA PRO A 180 14.06 -11.90 -44.06
C PRO A 180 15.24 -11.12 -44.64
N ALA A 181 16.29 -11.85 -45.05
CA ALA A 181 17.36 -11.25 -45.82
C ALA A 181 16.74 -10.71 -47.11
N LEU A 182 16.87 -9.39 -47.35
CA LEU A 182 16.57 -8.85 -48.67
C LEU A 182 17.42 -9.62 -49.68
N PRO A 183 16.86 -10.09 -50.80
CA PRO A 183 17.66 -10.75 -51.82
C PRO A 183 18.78 -9.79 -52.21
N ALA A 184 20.03 -10.25 -52.11
CA ALA A 184 21.14 -9.53 -52.70
C ALA A 184 20.79 -9.34 -54.17
N SER A 185 20.75 -8.08 -54.61
CA SER A 185 20.49 -7.70 -56.00
C SER A 185 21.54 -8.31 -56.92
N SER A 186 21.35 -9.57 -57.32
CA SER A 186 22.14 -10.25 -58.33
C SER A 186 21.57 -9.92 -59.71
N ALA A 187 22.00 -8.82 -60.30
CA ALA A 187 21.92 -8.59 -61.75
C ALA A 187 22.84 -7.42 -62.17
N GLY A 188 24.13 -7.52 -61.84
CA GLY A 188 25.15 -6.93 -62.71
C GLY A 188 25.26 -7.83 -63.93
N VAL A 189 24.43 -7.60 -64.94
CA VAL A 189 24.64 -8.17 -66.28
C VAL A 189 25.80 -7.39 -66.88
N GLU A 190 27.02 -7.87 -66.66
CA GLU A 190 28.16 -7.51 -67.49
C GLU A 190 27.89 -8.10 -68.88
N ASN A 191 27.38 -7.27 -69.79
CA ASN A 191 27.42 -7.56 -71.21
C ASN A 191 28.87 -7.43 -71.66
N SER A 192 29.58 -8.56 -71.70
CA SER A 192 30.83 -8.71 -72.42
C SER A 192 30.58 -9.43 -73.75
N LEU A 193 30.72 -8.63 -74.82
CA LEU A 193 31.02 -8.95 -76.23
C LEU A 193 29.96 -9.66 -77.07
#